data_AF-A0A176FR70-F1
#
_entry.id   AF-A0A176FR70-F1
#
_cell.length_a   1.000
_cell.length_b   1.000
_cell.length_c   1.000
_cell.angle_alpha   90.00
_cell.angle_beta   90.00
_cell.angle_gamma   90.00
#
_symmetry.space_group_name_H-M   'P 1'
#
loop_
_entity.id
_entity.type
_entity.pdbx_description
1 polymer ?
#
loop_
_entity_poly.entity_id
_entity_poly.type
_entity_poly.pdbx_seq_one_letter_code
_entity_poly.pdbx_strand_id
1 'polypeptide(L)' 'MSRLGIYADKIEAIREQKGLTPSGFREDGTDAAGADKEAMEREMYRRADAHLPSGIGSPPEDESNTA' A
#
# COMPACT_ATOMS: atom_id res chain seq x y z
N MET A 1 4.02 16.39 -24.21
CA MET A 1 2.80 16.16 -23.42
C MET A 1 2.45 14.67 -23.49
N SER A 2 2.60 13.93 -22.38
CA SER A 2 2.31 12.49 -22.35
C SER A 2 0.82 12.25 -22.59
N ARG A 3 0.47 11.26 -23.43
CA ARG A 3 -0.91 10.92 -23.84
C ARG A 3 -1.89 10.72 -22.68
N LEU A 4 -1.39 10.41 -21.48
CA LEU A 4 -2.17 10.25 -20.26
C LEU A 4 -2.84 11.56 -19.79
N GLY A 5 -2.24 12.73 -20.05
CA GLY A 5 -2.79 14.01 -19.59
C GLY A 5 -4.09 14.43 -20.29
N ILE A 6 -4.36 13.92 -21.49
CA ILE A 6 -5.58 14.24 -22.27
C ILE A 6 -6.78 13.41 -21.79
N TYR A 7 -6.52 12.24 -21.20
CA TYR A 7 -7.55 11.29 -20.78
C TYR A 7 -7.72 11.20 -19.26
N ALA A 8 -6.98 12.00 -18.49
CA ALA A 8 -7.01 11.98 -17.03
C ALA A 8 -8.44 12.09 -16.50
N ASP A 9 -9.20 13.08 -16.97
CA ASP A 9 -10.59 13.31 -16.55
C ASP A 9 -11.52 12.14 -16.89
N LYS A 10 -11.32 11.50 -18.04
CA LYS A 10 -12.10 10.32 -18.44
C LYS A 10 -11.75 9.10 -17.60
N ILE A 11 -10.48 8.94 -17.26
CA ILE A 11 -10.01 7.85 -16.39
C ILE A 11 -10.60 8.03 -14.99
N GLU A 12 -10.62 9.25 -14.48
CA GLU A 12 -11.17 9.54 -13.15
C GLU A 12 -12.68 9.33 -13.11
N ALA A 13 -13.42 9.77 -14.14
CA ALA A 13 -14.85 9.50 -14.25
C ALA A 13 -15.18 8.00 -14.28
N ILE A 14 -14.35 7.19 -14.95
CA ILE A 14 -14.51 5.72 -14.96
C ILE A 14 -14.21 5.11 -13.58
N ARG A 15 -13.26 5.68 -12.82
CA ARG A 15 -12.96 5.24 -11.46
C ARG A 15 -14.11 5.53 -10.51
N GLU A 16 -14.61 6.76 -10.51
CA GLU A 16 -15.78 7.16 -9.71
C GLU A 16 -16.99 6.27 -10.03
N GLN A 17 -17.29 6.05 -11.32
CA GLN A 17 -18.40 5.18 -11.74
C GLN A 17 -18.26 3.74 -11.20
N LYS A 18 -17.04 3.26 -11.03
CA LYS A 18 -16.74 1.92 -10.53
C LYS A 18 -16.54 1.87 -9.01
N GLY A 19 -16.72 3.00 -8.31
CA GLY A 19 -16.44 3.12 -6.88
C GLY A 19 -14.97 2.86 -6.55
N LEU A 20 -14.06 3.24 -7.45
CA LEU A 20 -12.62 3.04 -7.30
C LEU A 20 -11.94 4.31 -6.80
N THR A 21 -11.03 4.17 -5.84
CA THR A 21 -10.12 5.22 -5.40
C THR A 21 -9.15 5.64 -6.53
N PRO A 22 -8.45 6.77 -6.40
CA PRO A 22 -7.38 7.16 -7.32
C PRO A 22 -6.27 6.10 -7.45
N SER A 23 -6.07 5.28 -6.41
CA SER A 23 -5.13 4.15 -6.39
C SER A 23 -5.72 2.85 -6.98
N GLY A 24 -7.00 2.83 -7.37
CA GLY A 24 -7.65 1.71 -8.07
C GLY A 24 -8.24 0.62 -7.15
N PHE A 25 -8.62 0.99 -5.93
CA PHE A 25 -9.25 0.09 -4.95
C PHE A 25 -10.73 0.38 -4.82
N ARG A 26 -11.56 -0.61 -4.53
CA ARG A 26 -12.97 -0.32 -4.22
C ARG A 26 -13.09 0.40 -2.88
N GLU A 27 -13.83 1.50 -2.85
CA GLU A 27 -14.10 2.26 -1.62
C GLU A 27 -15.01 1.51 -0.64
N ASP A 28 -15.87 0.62 -1.14
CA ASP A 28 -16.80 -0.17 -0.34
C ASP A 28 -16.15 -1.36 0.38
N GLY A 29 -14.83 -1.56 0.23
CA GLY A 29 -14.09 -2.66 0.85
C GLY A 29 -14.39 -4.05 0.25
N THR A 30 -15.22 -4.13 -0.79
CA THR A 30 -15.56 -5.40 -1.47
C THR A 30 -14.58 -5.77 -2.58
N ASP A 31 -13.39 -5.17 -2.58
CA ASP A 31 -12.37 -5.48 -3.58
C ASP A 31 -11.99 -6.96 -3.45
N ALA A 32 -12.43 -7.78 -4.39
CA ALA A 32 -12.13 -9.21 -4.43
C ALA A 32 -10.63 -9.48 -4.53
N ALA A 33 -9.87 -8.52 -5.09
CA ALA A 33 -8.41 -8.54 -5.13
C ALA A 33 -7.78 -7.90 -3.89
N GLY A 34 -8.57 -7.37 -2.94
CA GLY A 34 -8.08 -6.72 -1.72
C GLY A 34 -7.20 -7.65 -0.89
N ALA A 35 -7.62 -8.91 -0.72
CA ALA A 35 -6.83 -9.92 -0.03
C ALA A 35 -5.49 -10.21 -0.72
N ASP A 36 -5.49 -10.30 -2.05
CA ASP A 36 -4.27 -10.53 -2.84
C ASP A 36 -3.31 -9.34 -2.75
N LYS A 37 -3.85 -8.11 -2.77
CA LYS A 37 -3.07 -6.88 -2.62
C LYS A 37 -2.49 -6.74 -1.22
N GLU A 38 -3.26 -7.03 -0.17
CA GLU A 38 -2.78 -7.03 1.22
C GLU A 38 -1.69 -8.09 1.43
N ALA A 39 -1.86 -9.28 0.85
CA ALA A 39 -0.84 -10.33 0.90
C ALA A 39 0.46 -9.89 0.20
N MET A 40 0.34 -9.21 -0.95
CA MET A 40 1.48 -8.68 -1.68
C MET A 40 2.21 -7.57 -0.90
N GLU A 41 1.45 -6.67 -0.27
CA GLU A 41 1.99 -5.60 0.57
C GLU A 41 2.72 -6.17 1.80
N ARG A 42 2.13 -7.16 2.47
CA ARG A 42 2.76 -7.85 3.60
C ARG A 42 4.07 -8.54 3.20
N GLU A 43 4.08 -9.20 2.04
CA GLU A 43 5.29 -9.83 1.52
C GLU A 43 6.38 -8.80 1.14
N MET A 44 5.99 -7.63 0.63
CA MET A 44 6.93 -6.54 0.38
C MET A 44 7.61 -6.06 1.66
N TYR A 45 6.83 -5.79 2.72
CA TYR A 45 7.41 -5.39 4.01
C TYR A 45 8.29 -6.48 4.61
N ARG A 46 7.86 -7.75 4.58
CA ARG A 46 8.68 -8.88 5.04
C ARG A 46 10.04 -8.92 4.33
N ARG A 47 10.06 -8.70 3.02
CA ARG A 47 11.32 -8.67 2.24
C ARG A 47 12.16 -7.47 2.59
N ALA A 48 11.56 -6.30 2.78
CA ALA A 48 12.27 -5.11 3.20
C ALA A 48 12.96 -5.36 4.54
N ASP A 49 12.23 -5.87 5.54
CA ASP A 49 12.76 -6.20 6.87
C ASP A 49 13.88 -7.23 6.81
N ALA A 50 13.76 -8.25 5.96
CA ALA A 50 14.81 -9.27 5.78
C ALA A 50 16.11 -8.70 5.17
N HIS A 51 16.05 -7.55 4.51
CA HIS A 51 17.22 -6.88 3.91
C HIS A 51 17.65 -5.63 4.70
N LEU A 52 17.02 -5.36 5.85
CA LEU A 52 17.49 -4.29 6.72
C LEU A 52 18.84 -4.69 7.34
N PRO A 53 19.83 -3.78 7.36
CA PRO A 53 21.06 -4.00 8.08
C PRO A 53 20.76 -4.17 9.57
N SER A 54 21.49 -5.04 10.25
CA SER A 54 21.34 -5.25 11.69
C SER A 54 21.44 -3.93 12.44
N GLY A 55 20.42 -3.59 13.24
CA GLY A 55 20.36 -2.36 14.02
C GLY A 55 19.45 -1.26 13.46
N ILE A 56 18.84 -1.44 12.28
CA ILE A 56 17.77 -0.59 11.76
C ILE A 56 16.51 -1.44 11.68
N GLY A 57 15.55 -1.22 12.59
CA GLY A 57 14.26 -1.93 12.60
C GLY A 57 13.83 -2.52 13.95
N SER A 58 14.73 -2.58 14.94
CA SER A 58 14.31 -2.87 16.31
C SER A 58 13.55 -1.66 16.86
N PRO A 59 12.38 -1.84 17.53
CA PRO A 59 11.91 -0.82 18.46
C PRO A 59 13.04 -0.54 19.46
N PRO A 60 13.16 0.68 20.00
CA PRO A 60 14.13 0.94 21.05
C PRO A 60 13.94 -0.13 22.11
N GLU A 61 15.02 -0.84 22.46
CA GLU A 61 14.99 -1.78 23.57
C GLU A 61 14.46 -0.98 24.76
N ASP A 62 13.29 -1.38 25.25
CA ASP A 62 12.69 -0.78 26.42
C ASP A 62 13.71 -1.03 27.53
N GLU A 63 14.47 0.01 27.88
CA GLU A 63 15.29 0.08 29.08
C GLU A 63 14.32 0.07 30.28
N SER A 64 13.67 -1.07 30.48
CA SER A 64 12.96 -1.41 31.69
C SER A 64 14.03 -1.65 32.74
N ASN A 65 14.38 -0.52 33.32
CA ASN A 65 15.29 -0.29 34.43
C ASN A 65 15.28 -1.46 35.41
N THR A 66 16.47 -1.99 35.64
CA THR A 66 16.80 -3.02 36.61
C THR A 66 16.30 -2.58 37.99
N ALA A 67 15.57 -3.47 38.69
CA ALA A 67 15.33 -3.37 40.12
C ALA A 67 15.96 -4.57 40.82
#